data_AF-A0A832ZG35-F1
#
_entry.id   AF-A0A832ZG35-F1
#
_cell.length_a   1.000
_cell.length_b   1.000
_cell.length_c   1.000
_cell.angle_alpha   90.00
_cell.angle_beta   90.00
_cell.angle_gamma   90.00
#
_symmetry.space_group_name_H-M   'P 1'
#
loop_
_entity.id
_entity.type
_entity.pdbx_description
1 polymer ?
#
loop_
_entity_poly.entity_id
_entity_poly.type
_entity_poly.pdbx_seq_one_letter_code
_entity_poly.pdbx_strand_id
1 'polypeptide(L)'
;MPMDMTTRMFKEEGWIRKTCKVCGKAFWTLDPDRETCGDPPCDEYQFIGKPGIPKKYSLDEMREAFLSFFEKHGHGRVKRYPVLPRWRDDVLLVGASIMDFQPWVISGEADPPANPLTISQPSIRFTDIDNVGITGRHFTIFEMMAHHAFNYPGKPVYWMDETVELAFKFFT
;
A
#
# COMPACT_ATOMS: atom_id res chain seq x y z
N MET A 1 -9.40 -13.79 -17.76
CA MET A 1 -8.50 -13.00 -18.63
C MET A 1 -7.42 -12.40 -17.76
N PRO A 2 -6.13 -12.41 -18.14
CA PRO A 2 -5.14 -11.59 -17.45
C PRO A 2 -5.54 -10.13 -17.63
N MET A 3 -5.76 -9.44 -16.50
CA MET A 3 -6.11 -8.02 -16.47
C MET A 3 -4.93 -7.20 -17.00
N ASP A 4 -5.19 -6.26 -17.89
CA ASP A 4 -4.16 -5.30 -18.31
C ASP A 4 -3.86 -4.38 -17.12
N MET A 5 -2.61 -4.43 -16.63
CA MET A 5 -2.12 -3.63 -15.51
C MET A 5 -1.33 -2.41 -15.99
N THR A 6 -1.49 -2.03 -17.26
CA THR A 6 -0.85 -0.84 -17.83
C THR A 6 -1.59 0.40 -17.38
N THR A 7 -0.86 1.41 -16.91
CA THR A 7 -1.40 2.70 -16.47
C THR A 7 -0.93 3.83 -17.37
N ARG A 8 -1.59 4.99 -17.27
CA ARG A 8 -1.19 6.26 -17.89
C ARG A 8 0.27 6.60 -17.57
N MET A 9 0.62 6.67 -16.28
CA MET A 9 1.99 6.94 -15.83
C MET A 9 3.00 5.97 -16.45
N PHE A 10 2.70 4.68 -16.54
CA PHE A 10 3.64 3.74 -17.13
C PHE A 10 3.92 4.02 -18.61
N LYS A 11 2.91 4.44 -19.36
CA LYS A 11 3.06 4.80 -20.79
C LYS A 11 3.77 6.15 -20.98
N GLU A 12 3.38 7.15 -20.19
CA GLU A 12 3.84 8.54 -20.38
C GLU A 12 5.25 8.77 -19.83
N GLU A 13 5.60 8.13 -18.70
CA GLU A 13 6.89 8.30 -18.03
C GLU A 13 7.94 7.26 -18.44
N GLY A 14 7.66 6.46 -19.48
CA GLY A 14 8.64 5.52 -20.06
C GLY A 14 8.93 4.27 -19.22
N TRP A 15 7.98 3.82 -18.39
CA TRP A 15 8.14 2.56 -17.66
C TRP A 15 8.07 1.37 -18.62
N ILE A 16 8.97 0.41 -18.40
CA ILE A 16 9.10 -0.79 -19.23
C ILE A 16 8.57 -1.99 -18.45
N ARG A 17 7.60 -2.70 -19.02
CA ARG A 17 7.15 -3.98 -18.49
C ARG A 17 8.14 -5.07 -18.87
N LYS A 18 8.69 -5.77 -17.89
CA LYS A 18 9.62 -6.88 -18.07
C LYS A 18 9.13 -8.13 -17.34
N THR A 19 9.71 -9.27 -17.66
CA THR A 19 9.51 -10.54 -16.94
C THR A 19 10.77 -10.84 -16.14
N CYS A 20 10.63 -11.06 -14.84
CA CYS A 20 11.77 -11.35 -13.98
C CYS A 20 12.43 -12.68 -14.37
N LYS A 21 13.74 -12.65 -14.59
CA LYS A 21 14.52 -13.86 -14.97
C LYS A 21 14.57 -14.95 -13.90
N VAL A 22 14.25 -14.63 -12.64
CA VAL A 22 14.32 -15.55 -11.50
C VAL A 22 12.96 -16.18 -11.21
N CYS A 23 11.92 -15.37 -10.97
CA CYS A 23 10.60 -15.89 -10.56
C CYS A 23 9.56 -15.93 -11.69
N GLY A 24 9.88 -15.42 -12.89
CA GLY A 24 8.97 -15.39 -14.04
C GLY A 24 7.79 -14.42 -13.92
N LYS A 25 7.69 -13.64 -12.83
CA LYS A 25 6.62 -12.64 -12.66
C LYS A 25 6.91 -11.39 -13.49
N ALA A 26 5.84 -10.77 -13.99
CA ALA A 26 5.94 -9.47 -14.64
C ALA A 26 6.18 -8.35 -13.62
N PHE A 27 6.98 -7.35 -13.99
CA PHE A 27 7.25 -6.16 -13.20
C PHE A 27 7.45 -4.94 -14.11
N TRP A 28 7.37 -3.75 -13.54
CA TRP A 28 7.61 -2.49 -14.25
C TRP A 28 8.87 -1.82 -13.72
N THR A 29 9.67 -1.23 -14.60
CA THR A 29 10.89 -0.51 -14.21
C THR A 29 11.21 0.63 -15.17
N LEU A 30 11.82 1.70 -14.65
CA LEU A 30 12.45 2.76 -15.46
C LEU A 30 13.89 2.39 -15.86
N ASP A 31 14.48 1.36 -15.25
CA ASP A 31 15.85 0.92 -15.52
C ASP A 31 15.87 -0.05 -16.73
N PRO A 32 16.43 0.38 -17.88
CA PRO A 32 16.49 -0.45 -19.08
C PRO A 32 17.40 -1.68 -18.90
N ASP A 33 18.27 -1.71 -17.89
CA ASP A 33 19.20 -2.80 -17.64
C ASP A 33 18.71 -3.75 -16.53
N ARG A 34 17.70 -3.37 -15.75
CA ARG A 34 17.14 -4.24 -14.69
C ARG A 34 16.47 -5.50 -15.27
N GLU A 35 16.86 -6.67 -14.78
CA GLU A 35 16.33 -7.97 -15.23
C GLU A 35 15.51 -8.74 -14.16
N THR A 36 15.47 -8.22 -12.92
CA THR A 36 14.81 -8.85 -11.76
C THR A 36 13.73 -7.94 -11.18
N CYS A 37 12.78 -8.50 -10.41
CA CYS A 37 11.60 -7.77 -9.94
C CYS A 37 11.82 -6.87 -8.71
N GLY A 38 12.93 -6.97 -8.00
CA GLY A 38 13.23 -6.16 -6.82
C GLY A 38 12.85 -6.82 -5.49
N ASP A 39 12.14 -7.95 -5.54
CA ASP A 39 11.70 -8.69 -4.36
C ASP A 39 12.62 -9.88 -4.05
N PRO A 40 12.87 -10.19 -2.77
CA PRO A 40 13.48 -11.46 -2.39
C PRO A 40 12.61 -12.66 -2.83
N PRO A 41 13.22 -13.77 -3.31
CA PRO A 41 14.67 -14.02 -3.37
C PRO A 41 15.35 -13.54 -4.67
N CYS A 42 14.65 -12.81 -5.55
CA CYS A 42 15.19 -12.36 -6.84
C CYS A 42 16.23 -11.24 -6.71
N ASP A 43 16.10 -10.42 -5.68
CA ASP A 43 17.03 -9.36 -5.29
C ASP A 43 17.32 -9.42 -3.79
N GLU A 44 18.50 -8.93 -3.39
CA GLU A 44 18.92 -8.79 -1.99
C GLU A 44 18.66 -7.37 -1.46
N TYR A 45 18.67 -7.20 -0.14
CA TYR A 45 18.54 -5.89 0.48
C TYR A 45 19.81 -5.05 0.30
N GLN A 46 19.71 -4.02 -0.52
CA GLN A 46 20.81 -3.08 -0.80
C GLN A 46 20.86 -1.90 0.17
N PHE A 47 19.84 -1.73 1.02
CA PHE A 47 19.70 -0.57 1.90
C PHE A 47 20.31 -0.75 3.30
N ILE A 48 20.74 -1.96 3.66
CA ILE A 48 21.38 -2.24 4.95
C ILE A 48 22.77 -1.60 4.95
N GLY A 49 23.00 -0.66 5.88
CA GLY A 49 24.23 0.13 5.92
C GLY A 49 24.29 1.28 4.88
N LYS A 50 23.35 1.33 3.93
CA LYS A 50 23.26 2.36 2.89
C LYS A 50 21.79 2.82 2.72
N PRO A 51 21.29 3.74 3.56
CA PRO A 51 19.88 4.14 3.54
C PRO A 51 19.41 4.56 2.14
N GLY A 52 18.28 3.99 1.69
CA GLY A 52 17.67 4.31 0.40
C GLY A 52 16.89 5.63 0.40
N ILE A 53 16.58 6.17 1.58
CA ILE A 53 15.94 7.48 1.75
C ILE A 53 17.00 8.45 2.30
N PRO A 54 17.21 9.63 1.69
CA PRO A 54 18.25 10.58 2.11
C PRO A 54 18.10 11.08 3.56
N LYS A 55 16.85 11.21 4.02
CA LYS A 55 16.52 11.61 5.39
C LYS A 55 16.10 10.38 6.22
N LYS A 56 16.63 10.29 7.45
CA LYS A 56 16.13 9.34 8.46
C LYS A 56 14.81 9.84 9.04
N TYR A 57 13.84 8.94 9.19
CA TYR A 57 12.56 9.20 9.81
C TYR A 57 12.39 8.33 11.05
N SER A 58 11.86 8.90 12.13
CA SER A 58 11.21 8.15 13.18
C SER A 58 9.85 7.60 12.71
N LEU A 59 9.24 6.70 13.49
CA LEU A 59 7.90 6.17 13.20
C LEU A 59 6.86 7.29 13.11
N ASP A 60 6.93 8.26 14.03
CA ASP A 60 5.98 9.37 14.08
C ASP A 60 6.15 10.32 12.90
N GLU A 61 7.40 10.64 12.54
CA GLU A 61 7.67 11.50 11.38
C GLU A 61 7.25 10.84 10.07
N MET A 62 7.47 9.53 9.89
CA MET A 62 7.04 8.82 8.68
C MET A 62 5.51 8.76 8.59
N ARG A 63 4.85 8.48 9.72
CA ARG A 63 3.38 8.51 9.80
C ARG A 63 2.83 9.86 9.40
N GLU A 64 3.40 10.94 9.95
CA GLU A 64 2.94 12.28 9.64
C GLU A 64 3.26 12.67 8.19
N ALA A 65 4.44 12.33 7.66
CA ALA A 65 4.80 12.59 6.27
C ALA A 65 3.81 11.95 5.29
N PHE A 66 3.43 10.68 5.52
CA PHE A 66 2.45 9.98 4.70
C PHE A 66 1.05 10.62 4.81
N LEU A 67 0.54 10.82 6.03
CA LEU A 67 -0.81 11.35 6.24
C LEU A 67 -0.92 12.78 5.69
N SER A 68 0.02 13.66 6.02
CA SER A 68 0.07 15.03 5.49
C SER A 68 0.21 15.07 3.97
N PHE A 69 0.93 14.13 3.35
CA PHE A 69 1.02 14.05 1.90
C PHE A 69 -0.36 13.82 1.30
N PHE A 70 -1.08 12.79 1.73
CA PHE A 70 -2.39 12.47 1.16
C PHE A 70 -3.47 13.52 1.53
N GLU A 71 -3.40 14.13 2.72
CA GLU A 71 -4.26 15.27 3.08
C GLU A 71 -4.13 16.43 2.08
N LYS A 72 -2.89 16.77 1.68
CA LYS A 72 -2.63 17.81 0.67
C LYS A 72 -3.11 17.43 -0.74
N HIS A 73 -3.35 16.14 -0.99
CA HIS A 73 -3.85 15.61 -2.26
C HIS A 73 -5.37 15.31 -2.22
N GLY A 74 -6.08 15.85 -1.23
CA GLY A 74 -7.55 15.80 -1.17
C GLY A 74 -8.13 14.62 -0.41
N HIS A 75 -7.30 13.81 0.24
CA HIS A 75 -7.76 12.70 1.08
C HIS A 75 -8.15 13.19 2.48
N GLY A 76 -9.32 12.77 2.97
CA GLY A 76 -9.69 12.99 4.36
C GLY A 76 -8.88 12.10 5.31
N ARG A 77 -8.20 12.68 6.29
CA ARG A 77 -7.48 11.91 7.32
C ARG A 77 -8.46 11.28 8.31
N VAL A 78 -8.37 9.96 8.45
CA VAL A 78 -9.21 9.17 9.35
C VAL A 78 -8.38 8.67 10.52
N LYS A 79 -8.98 8.67 11.72
CA LYS A 79 -8.35 8.11 12.92
C LYS A 79 -8.30 6.59 12.83
N ARG A 80 -7.27 5.98 13.41
CA ARG A 80 -7.16 4.53 13.51
C ARG A 80 -8.38 3.89 14.17
N TYR A 81 -8.70 2.69 13.72
CA TYR A 81 -9.66 1.78 14.34
C TYR A 81 -8.94 0.88 15.36
N PRO A 82 -9.67 0.30 16.34
CA PRO A 82 -9.08 -0.69 17.24
C PRO A 82 -8.69 -1.96 16.46
N VAL A 83 -7.62 -2.63 16.90
CA VAL A 83 -7.17 -3.90 16.30
C VAL A 83 -8.18 -5.04 16.48
N LEU A 84 -9.13 -4.88 17.40
CA LEU A 84 -10.24 -5.79 17.62
C LEU A 84 -11.48 -5.26 16.88
N PRO A 85 -11.91 -5.89 15.79
CA PRO A 85 -13.00 -5.41 14.96
C PRO A 85 -14.33 -5.54 15.71
N ARG A 86 -14.88 -4.41 16.17
CA ARG A 86 -16.18 -4.36 16.87
C ARG A 86 -17.37 -4.19 15.92
N TRP A 87 -17.10 -3.95 14.64
CA TRP A 87 -18.09 -3.64 13.59
C TRP A 87 -18.43 -4.83 12.69
N ARG A 88 -17.78 -5.97 12.86
CA ARG A 88 -17.93 -7.19 12.06
C ARG A 88 -17.65 -8.42 12.92
N ASP A 89 -18.14 -9.58 12.51
CA ASP A 89 -18.14 -10.83 13.27
C ASP A 89 -17.44 -12.01 12.56
N ASP A 90 -16.88 -11.78 11.37
CA ASP A 90 -16.29 -12.80 10.50
C ASP A 90 -14.75 -12.91 10.61
N VAL A 91 -14.09 -11.97 11.30
CA VAL A 91 -12.64 -11.98 11.53
C VAL A 91 -12.30 -11.62 12.97
N LEU A 92 -11.21 -12.20 13.49
CA LEU A 92 -10.80 -12.00 14.89
C LEU A 92 -10.08 -10.67 15.13
N LEU A 93 -9.27 -10.21 14.17
CA LEU A 93 -8.38 -9.06 14.29
C LEU A 93 -8.28 -8.32 12.96
N VAL A 94 -8.00 -7.02 13.02
CA VAL A 94 -7.69 -6.19 11.85
C VAL A 94 -6.30 -6.56 11.33
N GLY A 95 -6.24 -7.15 10.14
CA GLY A 95 -4.98 -7.52 9.45
C GLY A 95 -4.62 -6.65 8.24
N ALA A 96 -5.50 -5.72 7.86
CA ALA A 96 -5.30 -4.74 6.81
C ALA A 96 -6.24 -3.54 7.01
N SER A 97 -5.84 -2.34 6.57
CA SER A 97 -6.64 -1.12 6.72
C SER A 97 -8.00 -1.18 6.02
N ILE A 98 -8.13 -1.95 4.93
CA ILE A 98 -9.42 -2.13 4.24
C ILE A 98 -10.47 -2.85 5.10
N MET A 99 -10.04 -3.62 6.12
CA MET A 99 -10.94 -4.36 7.00
C MET A 99 -11.78 -3.44 7.90
N ASP A 100 -11.32 -2.20 8.11
CA ASP A 100 -12.04 -1.16 8.87
C ASP A 100 -13.35 -0.76 8.20
N PHE A 101 -13.43 -0.95 6.88
CA PHE A 101 -14.56 -0.52 6.05
C PHE A 101 -15.40 -1.71 5.55
N GLN A 102 -15.00 -2.94 5.88
CA GLN A 102 -15.70 -4.16 5.48
C GLN A 102 -16.69 -4.63 6.56
N PRO A 103 -17.82 -5.26 6.15
CA PRO A 103 -18.31 -5.33 4.77
C PRO A 103 -19.08 -4.07 4.34
N TRP A 104 -19.61 -3.31 5.30
CA TRP A 104 -20.68 -2.32 5.12
C TRP A 104 -20.36 -1.19 4.13
N VAL A 105 -19.15 -0.64 4.14
CA VAL A 105 -18.78 0.45 3.23
C VAL A 105 -18.56 -0.07 1.82
N ILE A 106 -17.95 -1.25 1.70
CA ILE A 106 -17.66 -1.86 0.40
C ILE A 106 -18.96 -2.33 -0.29
N SER A 107 -19.93 -2.85 0.47
CA SER A 107 -21.25 -3.19 -0.07
C SER A 107 -22.09 -1.96 -0.41
N GLY A 108 -21.73 -0.78 0.12
CA GLY A 108 -22.49 0.45 -0.05
C GLY A 108 -23.66 0.61 0.93
N GLU A 109 -23.74 -0.25 1.96
CA GLU A 109 -24.72 -0.15 3.04
C GLU A 109 -24.38 0.95 4.06
N ALA A 110 -23.11 1.36 4.13
CA ALA A 110 -22.64 2.48 4.93
C ALA A 110 -21.75 3.42 4.11
N ASP A 111 -21.74 4.70 4.46
CA ASP A 111 -20.85 5.67 3.84
C ASP A 111 -19.42 5.56 4.43
N PRO A 112 -18.36 5.75 3.61
CA PRO A 112 -17.01 5.87 4.13
C PRO A 112 -16.86 7.18 4.95
N PRO A 113 -15.98 7.24 5.97
CA PRO A 113 -15.79 8.45 6.77
C PRO A 113 -15.30 9.67 5.97
N ALA A 114 -14.60 9.43 4.87
CA ALA A 114 -14.22 10.40 3.85
C ALA A 114 -13.99 9.65 2.52
N ASN A 115 -14.07 10.34 1.38
CA ASN A 115 -13.81 9.71 0.09
C ASN A 115 -13.16 10.70 -0.91
N PRO A 116 -11.87 10.56 -1.23
CA PRO A 116 -10.96 9.51 -0.75
C PRO A 116 -10.49 9.76 0.69
N LEU A 117 -9.94 8.74 1.35
CA LEU A 117 -9.44 8.83 2.73
C LEU A 117 -7.99 8.36 2.86
N THR A 118 -7.31 8.81 3.90
CA THR A 118 -5.97 8.34 4.29
C THR A 118 -5.93 7.98 5.77
N ILE A 119 -5.22 6.91 6.12
CA ILE A 119 -5.19 6.34 7.48
C ILE A 119 -3.86 5.63 7.77
N SER A 120 -3.43 5.63 9.04
CA SER A 120 -2.40 4.72 9.57
C SER A 120 -3.07 3.72 10.50
N GLN A 121 -3.30 2.49 10.02
CA GLN A 121 -4.05 1.49 10.77
C GLN A 121 -3.14 0.41 11.36
N PRO A 122 -3.05 0.29 12.70
CA PRO A 122 -2.43 -0.86 13.34
C PRO A 122 -3.11 -2.17 12.90
N SER A 123 -2.31 -3.10 12.39
CA SER A 123 -2.72 -4.38 11.85
C SER A 123 -1.97 -5.51 12.54
N ILE A 124 -2.67 -6.60 12.84
CA ILE A 124 -2.10 -7.80 13.46
C ILE A 124 -2.21 -8.97 12.50
N ARG A 125 -1.10 -9.69 12.29
CA ARG A 125 -1.03 -10.92 11.51
C ARG A 125 -0.27 -11.99 12.28
N PHE A 126 -0.93 -13.11 12.53
CA PHE A 126 -0.32 -14.30 13.12
C PHE A 126 0.16 -15.31 12.08
N THR A 127 -0.24 -15.16 10.81
CA THR A 127 0.16 -16.03 9.70
C THR A 127 1.67 -16.06 9.48
N ASP A 128 2.35 -14.96 9.80
CA ASP A 128 3.79 -14.80 9.60
C ASP A 128 4.59 -14.96 10.89
N ILE A 129 4.00 -15.48 11.98
CA ILE A 129 4.64 -15.53 13.31
C ILE A 129 5.98 -16.28 13.28
N ASP A 130 6.07 -17.39 12.53
CA ASP A 130 7.30 -18.18 12.41
C ASP A 130 8.43 -17.41 11.72
N ASN A 131 8.10 -16.37 10.92
CA ASN A 131 9.08 -15.55 10.23
C ASN A 131 9.56 -14.34 11.06
N VAL A 132 8.87 -14.03 12.17
CA VAL A 132 9.19 -12.89 13.03
C VAL A 132 10.49 -13.14 13.77
N GLY A 133 11.42 -12.19 13.67
CA GLY A 133 12.78 -12.33 14.23
C GLY A 133 13.75 -13.16 13.38
N ILE A 134 13.25 -13.99 12.45
CA ILE A 134 14.09 -14.77 11.54
C ILE A 134 14.45 -13.96 10.28
N THR A 135 13.45 -13.34 9.67
CA THR A 135 13.60 -12.69 8.35
C THR A 135 13.96 -11.21 8.41
N GLY A 136 13.92 -10.59 9.61
CA GLY A 136 14.21 -9.17 9.83
C GLY A 136 13.17 -8.17 9.28
N ARG A 137 12.13 -8.63 8.55
CA ARG A 137 11.10 -7.77 7.94
C ARG A 137 9.66 -8.07 8.37
N HIS A 138 9.41 -9.22 8.98
CA HIS A 138 8.06 -9.61 9.41
C HIS A 138 7.82 -9.20 10.87
N PHE A 139 6.61 -8.69 11.12
CA PHE A 139 6.13 -8.28 12.44
C PHE A 139 4.74 -8.88 12.66
N THR A 140 4.43 -9.25 13.91
CA THR A 140 3.06 -9.64 14.28
C THR A 140 2.13 -8.43 14.33
N ILE A 141 2.63 -7.27 14.76
CA ILE A 141 1.91 -6.00 14.77
C ILE A 141 2.71 -4.94 13.99
N PHE A 142 2.04 -4.24 13.11
CA PHE A 142 2.61 -3.15 12.31
C PHE A 142 1.55 -2.11 11.99
N GLU A 143 1.96 -0.92 11.59
CA GLU A 143 1.02 0.07 11.05
C GLU A 143 0.98 -0.04 9.52
N MET A 144 -0.22 -0.31 9.00
CA MET A 144 -0.51 -0.25 7.58
C MET A 144 -1.04 1.14 7.24
N MET A 145 -0.19 1.96 6.64
CA MET A 145 -0.61 3.23 6.05
C MET A 145 -1.30 2.99 4.71
N ALA A 146 -2.41 3.66 4.46
CA ALA A 146 -3.19 3.46 3.24
C ALA A 146 -3.94 4.72 2.82
N HIS A 147 -4.18 4.83 1.52
CA HIS A 147 -5.14 5.74 0.93
C HIS A 147 -6.22 4.94 0.20
N HIS A 148 -7.49 5.13 0.57
CA HIS A 148 -8.63 4.39 0.02
C HIS A 148 -9.54 5.33 -0.76
N ALA A 149 -10.02 4.85 -1.91
CA ALA A 149 -11.03 5.51 -2.72
C ALA A 149 -12.15 4.52 -3.04
N PHE A 150 -13.38 4.85 -2.63
CA PHE A 150 -14.55 4.01 -2.82
C PHE A 150 -15.32 4.51 -4.05
N ASN A 151 -15.33 3.71 -5.11
CA ASN A 151 -15.96 4.07 -6.37
C ASN A 151 -17.34 3.40 -6.47
N TYR A 152 -18.39 4.20 -6.63
CA TYR A 152 -19.76 3.71 -6.83
C TYR A 152 -20.26 4.05 -8.25
N PRO A 153 -21.27 3.35 -8.79
CA PRO A 153 -21.86 3.68 -10.09
C PRO A 153 -22.27 5.17 -10.17
N GLY A 154 -21.71 5.89 -11.14
CA GLY A 154 -21.97 7.33 -11.34
C GLY A 154 -21.26 8.27 -10.37
N LYS A 155 -20.41 7.76 -9.46
CA LYS A 155 -19.62 8.55 -8.51
C LYS A 155 -18.16 8.07 -8.45
N PRO A 156 -17.39 8.24 -9.55
CA PRO A 156 -15.97 7.90 -9.54
C PRO A 156 -15.17 8.90 -8.69
N VAL A 157 -14.14 8.41 -8.02
CA VAL A 157 -13.16 9.20 -7.27
C VAL A 157 -11.82 9.17 -8.01
N TYR A 158 -11.16 8.02 -8.02
CA TYR A 158 -10.02 7.72 -8.90
C TYR A 158 -9.81 6.20 -8.98
N TRP A 159 -8.97 5.75 -9.93
CA TRP A 159 -8.72 4.32 -10.16
C TRP A 159 -7.21 4.01 -10.21
N MET A 160 -6.81 3.02 -11.02
CA MET A 160 -5.45 2.49 -11.06
C MET A 160 -4.40 3.55 -11.43
N ASP A 161 -4.71 4.43 -12.40
CA ASP A 161 -3.78 5.47 -12.89
C ASP A 161 -3.37 6.42 -11.75
N GLU A 162 -4.33 7.07 -11.11
CA GLU A 162 -4.03 8.02 -10.04
C GLU A 162 -3.46 7.31 -8.80
N THR A 163 -3.83 6.04 -8.56
CA THR A 163 -3.29 5.26 -7.44
C THR A 163 -1.78 5.07 -7.59
N VAL A 164 -1.30 4.69 -8.78
CA VAL A 164 0.14 4.50 -8.99
C VAL A 164 0.89 5.83 -9.08
N GLU A 165 0.27 6.89 -9.62
CA GLU A 165 0.84 8.24 -9.67
C GLU A 165 1.06 8.82 -8.27
N LEU A 166 0.06 8.70 -7.38
CA LEU A 166 0.19 9.14 -5.99
C LEU A 166 1.26 8.36 -5.23
N ALA A 167 1.33 7.04 -5.44
CA ALA A 167 2.35 6.20 -4.83
C ALA A 167 3.76 6.61 -5.29
N PHE A 168 3.95 6.77 -6.61
CA PHE A 168 5.24 7.20 -7.16
C PHE A 168 5.65 8.57 -6.65
N LYS A 169 4.73 9.54 -6.68
CA LYS A 169 4.94 10.91 -6.18
C LYS A 169 5.26 10.98 -4.68
N PHE A 170 4.77 10.05 -3.87
CA PHE A 170 5.14 9.99 -2.45
C PHE A 170 6.59 9.51 -2.25
N PHE A 171 7.06 8.60 -3.10
CA PHE A 171 8.40 8.03 -2.99
C PHE A 171 9.52 8.89 -3.59
N THR A 172 9.19 9.81 -4.50
CA THR A 172 10.14 10.71 -5.19
C THR A 172 10.08 12.14 -4.67
#